data_AF-A0A7G9W8Q7-F1
#
_entry.id   AF-A0A7G9W8Q7-F1
#
_cell.length_a   1.000
_cell.length_b   1.000
_cell.length_c   1.000
_cell.angle_alpha   90.00
_cell.angle_beta   90.00
_cell.angle_gamma   90.00
#
_symmetry.space_group_name_H-M   'P 1'
#
loop_
_entity.id
_entity.type
_entity.pdbx_description
1 polymer ?
#
loop_
_entity_poly.entity_id
_entity_poly.type
_entity_poly.pdbx_seq_one_letter_code
_entity_poly.pdbx_strand_id
1 'polypeptide(L)'
;MRRLISVLILTAVLFLSFEGVVSNTVYGNTGSPQGSIDDIKKEIAELEETIKLLNEDIDSRLKRIDDLDKELIATEKELEKNGVLLAQAQERLDENTKKFGGRVRSAYMKGGSSYIEILLEADNFGDLIVRLAYLTRVLNRDAELVSGIREEREIIEGRQIAMEDQRKKIEDRRFQMEAERRNLEDQRKAVNALLAISKGNLADELAVVPQAERTPVYGVVFDNHPSARPQHGLSQASIVYEYEVEGRSTRYLVLFSTLPSKVGPIRSAREHSTALALENKVNFIHAGGSKAGMEKISEWSVNSTNALAHPAFYRDSSRRAPHNLYVNLSTLNRGSSSSTVIRPGNLSRQGISANSTSIEYSPSYRVSYQYNSEKGAYKRLINGNDHRDATGAQIWARNIIIQYTAHPTVNGLPTPEVVGQGAIDYYAKGQHFRGTWRKDSPSSRTRFYYEDGQEIERIYGQTWIQISRPK
;
A
#
# COMPACT_ATOMS: atom_id res chain seq x y z
N MET A 1 -0.01 37.08 7.89
CA MET A 1 0.67 37.21 6.59
C MET A 1 2.04 36.53 6.53
N ARG A 2 2.98 36.76 7.45
CA ARG A 2 4.33 36.14 7.41
C ARG A 2 4.39 34.60 7.50
N ARG A 3 3.38 33.93 8.08
CA ARG A 3 3.32 32.44 8.20
C ARG A 3 2.60 31.73 7.03
N LEU A 4 1.74 32.42 6.26
CA LEU A 4 1.13 31.87 5.04
C LEU A 4 2.12 31.84 3.86
N ILE A 5 3.06 32.79 3.85
CA ILE A 5 4.10 32.89 2.84
C ILE A 5 5.10 31.72 2.96
N SER A 6 5.37 31.23 4.17
CA SER A 6 6.29 30.10 4.39
C SER A 6 5.76 28.75 3.88
N VAL A 7 4.44 28.53 3.93
CA VAL A 7 3.79 27.28 3.50
C VAL A 7 3.60 27.21 1.99
N LEU A 8 3.29 28.35 1.35
CA LEU A 8 3.22 28.47 -0.11
C LEU A 8 4.61 28.37 -0.76
N ILE A 9 5.66 28.86 -0.09
CA ILE A 9 7.04 28.68 -0.55
C ILE A 9 7.47 27.21 -0.40
N LEU A 10 7.06 26.48 0.63
CA LEU A 10 7.44 25.07 0.79
C LEU A 10 6.73 24.12 -0.20
N THR A 11 5.44 24.34 -0.48
CA THR A 11 4.72 23.59 -1.52
C THR A 11 5.16 23.98 -2.93
N ALA A 12 5.52 25.24 -3.18
CA ALA A 12 6.13 25.67 -4.42
C ALA A 12 7.55 25.13 -4.59
N VAL A 13 8.36 25.03 -3.53
CA VAL A 13 9.72 24.46 -3.58
C VAL A 13 9.68 22.95 -3.85
N LEU A 14 8.67 22.23 -3.35
CA LEU A 14 8.44 20.81 -3.68
C LEU A 14 7.87 20.58 -5.09
N PHE A 15 7.12 21.53 -5.66
CA PHE A 15 6.65 21.47 -7.05
C PHE A 15 7.73 21.94 -8.05
N LEU A 16 8.55 22.94 -7.70
CA LEU A 16 9.62 23.48 -8.54
C LEU A 16 10.86 22.59 -8.56
N SER A 17 11.13 21.82 -7.50
CA SER A 17 12.16 20.77 -7.55
C SER A 17 11.76 19.59 -8.45
N PHE A 18 10.46 19.43 -8.74
CA PHE A 18 9.95 18.37 -9.62
C PHE A 18 10.08 18.69 -11.11
N GLU A 19 10.04 19.96 -11.54
CA GLU A 19 10.35 20.32 -12.93
C GLU A 19 11.85 20.20 -13.26
N GLY A 20 12.72 20.33 -12.26
CA GLY A 20 14.17 20.14 -12.42
C GLY A 20 14.61 18.69 -12.68
N VAL A 21 13.83 17.71 -12.20
CA VAL A 21 14.14 16.27 -12.35
C VAL A 21 13.68 15.73 -13.71
N VAL A 22 12.68 16.35 -14.35
CA VAL A 22 12.19 15.89 -15.66
C VAL A 22 13.09 16.34 -16.83
N SER A 23 13.95 17.36 -16.65
CA SER A 23 14.79 17.87 -17.76
C SER A 23 16.26 17.43 -17.78
N ASN A 24 16.84 16.94 -16.68
CA ASN A 24 18.31 16.72 -16.62
C ASN A 24 18.80 15.27 -16.74
N THR A 25 17.95 14.29 -17.01
CA THR A 25 18.42 12.90 -17.29
C THR A 25 18.66 12.62 -18.77
N VAL A 26 18.47 13.61 -19.64
CA VAL A 26 18.79 13.52 -21.07
C VAL A 26 19.96 14.46 -21.37
N TYR A 27 21.16 13.87 -21.40
CA TYR A 27 22.48 14.45 -21.69
C TYR A 27 23.24 15.13 -20.54
N GLY A 28 24.17 14.34 -19.97
CA GLY A 28 25.52 14.83 -19.64
C GLY A 28 25.79 15.15 -18.18
N ASN A 29 26.21 14.15 -17.40
CA ASN A 29 27.20 14.39 -16.36
C ASN A 29 28.03 13.13 -16.08
N THR A 30 29.35 13.23 -16.24
CA THR A 30 30.35 12.20 -15.97
C THR A 30 30.67 12.11 -14.47
N GLY A 31 29.64 11.90 -13.65
CA GLY A 31 29.77 11.61 -12.22
C GLY A 31 29.77 10.10 -11.98
N SER A 32 30.55 9.62 -11.01
CA SER A 32 30.54 8.19 -10.65
C SER A 32 29.15 7.79 -10.12
N PRO A 33 28.61 6.60 -10.47
CA PRO A 33 27.30 6.14 -10.00
C PRO A 33 27.16 6.12 -8.47
N GLN A 34 28.28 6.02 -7.75
CA GLN A 34 28.34 6.04 -6.30
C GLN A 34 27.97 7.44 -5.72
N GLY A 35 28.35 8.52 -6.41
CA GLY A 35 28.02 9.89 -5.98
C GLY A 35 26.51 10.14 -6.00
N SER A 36 25.84 9.69 -7.06
CA SER A 36 24.38 9.83 -7.20
C SER A 36 23.61 9.11 -6.09
N ILE A 37 24.05 7.91 -5.68
CA ILE A 37 23.42 7.18 -4.55
C ILE A 37 23.54 7.92 -3.24
N ASP A 38 24.73 8.43 -2.95
CA ASP A 38 25.00 9.06 -1.67
C ASP A 38 24.24 10.39 -1.57
N ASP A 39 24.06 11.08 -2.70
CA ASP A 39 23.15 12.22 -2.83
C ASP A 39 21.69 11.81 -2.58
N ILE A 40 21.19 10.71 -3.18
CA ILE A 40 19.81 10.24 -2.96
C ILE A 40 19.58 9.73 -1.53
N LYS A 41 20.57 9.07 -0.92
CA LYS A 41 20.50 8.67 0.50
C LYS A 41 20.42 9.89 1.41
N LYS A 42 21.18 10.93 1.08
CA LYS A 42 21.15 12.19 1.82
C LYS A 42 19.80 12.88 1.67
N GLU A 43 19.26 12.93 0.45
CA GLU A 43 17.91 13.46 0.19
C GLU A 43 16.83 12.65 0.92
N ILE A 44 16.94 11.32 0.98
CA ILE A 44 15.99 10.50 1.76
C ILE A 44 16.13 10.74 3.25
N ALA A 45 17.34 10.90 3.78
CA ALA A 45 17.54 11.24 5.19
C ALA A 45 16.95 12.63 5.53
N GLU A 46 17.13 13.62 4.65
CA GLU A 46 16.54 14.95 4.78
C GLU A 46 15.00 14.91 4.67
N LEU A 47 14.47 14.09 3.75
CA LEU A 47 13.03 13.82 3.64
C LEU A 47 12.50 13.14 4.90
N GLU A 48 13.17 12.12 5.43
CA GLU A 48 12.75 11.41 6.66
C GLU A 48 12.67 12.36 7.86
N GLU A 49 13.65 13.25 8.02
CA GLU A 49 13.64 14.24 9.09
C GLU A 49 12.54 15.28 8.88
N THR A 50 12.33 15.75 7.64
CA THR A 50 11.24 16.68 7.30
C THR A 50 9.88 16.06 7.59
N ILE A 51 9.69 14.78 7.26
CA ILE A 51 8.45 14.03 7.48
C ILE A 51 8.20 13.83 8.97
N LYS A 52 9.24 13.55 9.74
CA LYS A 52 9.15 13.45 11.19
C LYS A 52 8.65 14.78 11.78
N LEU A 53 9.28 15.90 11.43
CA LEU A 53 8.86 17.24 11.89
C LEU A 53 7.43 17.58 11.45
N LEU A 54 7.06 17.22 10.22
CA LEU A 54 5.71 17.44 9.70
C LEU A 54 4.66 16.60 10.45
N ASN A 55 4.96 15.33 10.75
CA ASN A 55 4.07 14.48 11.52
C ASN A 55 3.91 15.00 12.96
N GLU A 56 4.98 15.49 13.59
CA GLU A 56 4.92 16.16 14.89
C GLU A 56 4.03 17.43 14.86
N ASP A 57 4.13 18.25 13.81
CA ASP A 57 3.25 19.41 13.60
C ASP A 57 1.78 19.00 13.38
N ILE A 58 1.54 17.97 12.57
CA ILE A 58 0.19 17.42 12.33
C ILE A 58 -0.41 16.92 13.64
N ASP A 59 0.33 16.16 14.44
CA ASP A 59 -0.14 15.65 15.73
C ASP A 59 -0.46 16.79 16.70
N SER A 60 0.36 17.85 16.72
CA SER A 60 0.09 19.04 17.51
C SER A 60 -1.20 19.76 17.08
N ARG A 61 -1.45 19.87 15.77
CA ARG A 61 -2.67 20.48 15.23
C ARG A 61 -3.91 19.64 15.50
N LEU A 62 -3.83 18.32 15.32
CA LEU A 62 -4.92 17.41 15.63
C LEU A 62 -5.30 17.47 17.11
N LYS A 63 -4.31 17.57 18.01
CA LYS A 63 -4.56 17.81 19.42
C LYS A 63 -5.26 19.14 19.66
N ARG A 64 -4.84 20.22 18.98
CA ARG A 64 -5.51 21.52 19.10
C ARG A 64 -6.95 21.48 18.59
N ILE A 65 -7.23 20.73 17.53
CA ILE A 65 -8.60 20.51 17.02
C ILE A 65 -9.43 19.76 18.07
N ASP A 66 -8.89 18.73 18.71
CA ASP A 66 -9.58 18.00 19.79
C ASP A 66 -9.87 18.90 21.01
N ASP A 67 -8.92 19.75 21.40
CA ASP A 67 -9.14 20.74 22.46
C ASP A 67 -10.23 21.76 22.10
N LEU A 68 -10.25 22.23 20.85
CA LEU A 68 -11.28 23.14 20.35
C LEU A 68 -12.66 22.48 20.27
N ASP A 69 -12.73 21.19 19.96
CA ASP A 69 -14.00 20.45 19.92
C ASP A 69 -14.61 20.32 21.33
N LYS A 70 -13.77 20.10 22.35
CA LYS A 70 -14.19 20.15 23.76
C LYS A 70 -14.70 21.53 24.17
N GLU A 71 -14.00 22.59 23.76
CA GLU A 71 -14.46 23.98 23.99
C GLU A 71 -15.81 24.26 23.30
N LEU A 72 -16.00 23.75 22.08
CA LEU A 72 -17.27 23.85 21.34
C LEU A 72 -18.41 23.12 22.05
N ILE A 73 -18.19 21.87 22.49
CA ILE A 73 -19.18 21.09 23.23
C ILE A 73 -19.59 21.80 24.52
N ALA A 74 -18.64 22.40 25.24
CA ALA A 74 -18.94 23.20 26.42
C ALA A 74 -19.80 24.43 26.08
N THR A 75 -19.49 25.11 24.98
CA THR A 75 -20.25 26.27 24.50
C THR A 75 -21.66 25.89 24.05
N GLU A 76 -21.83 24.77 23.34
CA GLU A 76 -23.13 24.21 22.96
C GLU A 76 -24.01 23.94 24.19
N LYS A 77 -23.41 23.39 25.26
CA LYS A 77 -24.11 23.13 26.52
C LYS A 77 -24.56 24.40 27.22
N GLU A 78 -23.74 25.45 27.24
CA GLU A 78 -24.14 26.75 27.77
C GLU A 78 -25.26 27.39 26.93
N LEU A 79 -25.19 27.22 25.60
CA LEU A 79 -26.24 27.68 24.70
C LEU A 79 -27.57 26.96 24.93
N GLU A 80 -27.53 25.65 25.19
CA GLU A 80 -28.71 24.87 25.55
C GLU A 80 -29.36 25.38 26.84
N LYS A 81 -28.56 25.62 27.90
CA LYS A 81 -29.05 26.23 29.15
C LYS A 81 -29.68 27.60 28.91
N ASN A 82 -29.04 28.45 28.12
CA ASN A 82 -29.57 29.76 27.77
C ASN A 82 -30.89 29.66 27.00
N GLY A 83 -31.06 28.63 26.17
CA GLY A 83 -32.31 28.35 25.48
C GLY A 83 -33.47 28.02 26.42
N VAL A 84 -33.20 27.25 27.49
CA VAL A 84 -34.20 26.96 28.52
C VAL A 84 -34.62 28.24 29.25
N LEU A 85 -33.66 29.08 29.64
CA LEU A 85 -33.94 30.36 30.32
C LEU A 85 -34.73 31.33 29.42
N LEU A 86 -34.43 31.32 28.12
CA LEU A 86 -35.14 32.11 27.12
C LEU A 86 -36.59 31.64 26.95
N ALA A 87 -36.83 30.33 26.90
CA ALA A 87 -38.18 29.77 26.84
C ALA A 87 -39.02 30.17 28.07
N GLN A 88 -38.42 30.11 29.27
CA GLN A 88 -39.07 30.58 30.50
C GLN A 88 -39.38 32.08 30.48
N ALA A 89 -38.48 32.90 29.91
CA ALA A 89 -38.73 34.34 29.76
C ALA A 89 -39.86 34.62 28.78
N GLN A 90 -39.94 33.88 27.66
CA GLN A 90 -41.04 33.98 26.71
C GLN A 90 -42.39 33.63 27.35
N GLU A 91 -42.44 32.58 28.16
CA GLU A 91 -43.66 32.17 28.87
C GLU A 91 -44.12 33.28 29.85
N ARG A 92 -43.20 33.89 30.60
CA ARG A 92 -43.52 35.04 31.47
C ARG A 92 -44.03 36.24 30.70
N LEU A 93 -43.42 36.56 29.56
CA LEU A 93 -43.84 37.64 28.67
C LEU A 93 -45.27 37.40 28.15
N ASP A 94 -45.57 36.17 27.72
CA ASP A 94 -46.89 35.78 27.23
C ASP A 94 -47.96 35.90 28.33
N GLU A 95 -47.66 35.46 29.56
CA GLU A 95 -48.55 35.63 30.71
C GLU A 95 -48.81 37.11 31.02
N ASN A 96 -47.77 37.94 31.06
CA ASN A 96 -47.88 39.37 31.36
C ASN A 96 -48.67 40.10 30.27
N THR A 97 -48.43 39.75 29.01
CA THR A 97 -49.17 40.28 27.86
C THR A 97 -50.64 39.89 27.92
N LYS A 98 -50.96 38.64 28.30
CA LYS A 98 -52.34 38.17 28.50
C LYS A 98 -53.04 38.90 29.64
N LYS A 99 -52.36 39.11 30.77
CA LYS A 99 -52.87 39.89 31.92
C LYS A 99 -53.17 41.33 31.50
N PHE A 100 -52.25 41.97 30.78
CA PHE A 100 -52.44 43.32 30.27
C PHE A 100 -53.62 43.40 29.28
N GLY A 101 -53.67 42.50 28.28
CA GLY A 101 -54.75 42.45 27.30
C GLY A 101 -56.13 42.22 27.92
N GLY A 102 -56.23 41.38 28.96
CA GLY A 102 -57.46 41.20 29.73
C GLY A 102 -57.94 42.47 30.41
N ARG A 103 -57.01 43.30 30.93
CA ARG A 103 -57.32 44.58 31.56
C ARG A 103 -57.74 45.65 30.55
N VAL A 104 -57.04 45.75 29.41
CA VAL A 104 -57.42 46.66 28.30
C VAL A 104 -58.80 46.30 27.76
N ARG A 105 -59.07 45.00 27.51
CA ARG A 105 -60.39 44.53 27.08
C ARG A 105 -61.48 44.86 28.10
N SER A 106 -61.19 44.70 29.39
CA SER A 106 -62.14 45.05 30.46
C SER A 106 -62.43 46.54 30.54
N ALA A 107 -61.42 47.40 30.32
CA ALA A 107 -61.60 48.84 30.23
C ALA A 107 -62.46 49.25 29.01
N TYR A 108 -62.24 48.61 27.86
CA TYR A 108 -63.02 48.83 26.64
C TYR A 108 -64.48 48.38 26.77
N MET A 109 -64.73 47.16 27.28
CA MET A 109 -66.09 46.60 27.42
C MET A 109 -66.96 47.38 28.41
N LYS A 110 -66.37 48.08 29.38
CA LYS A 110 -67.08 48.95 30.33
C LYS A 110 -67.43 50.33 29.76
N GLY A 111 -67.22 50.55 28.45
CA GLY A 111 -67.63 51.77 27.76
C GLY A 111 -66.55 52.85 27.67
N GLY A 112 -65.30 52.54 28.02
CA GLY A 112 -64.19 53.50 27.90
C GLY A 112 -64.36 54.72 28.81
N SER A 113 -64.94 54.55 30.01
CA SER A 113 -65.12 55.64 30.98
C SER A 113 -63.82 56.40 31.11
N SER A 114 -63.83 57.68 30.75
CA SER A 114 -62.64 58.51 30.84
C SER A 114 -62.21 58.49 32.30
N TYR A 115 -60.90 58.40 32.60
CA TYR A 115 -60.41 58.55 33.97
C TYR A 115 -60.96 59.83 34.65
N ILE A 116 -61.34 60.82 33.83
CA ILE A 116 -62.05 62.05 34.20
C ILE A 116 -63.47 61.76 34.71
N GLU A 117 -64.22 60.84 34.10
CA GLU A 117 -65.58 60.46 34.48
C GLU A 117 -65.62 59.79 35.87
N ILE A 118 -64.67 58.88 36.14
CA ILE A 118 -64.51 58.22 37.45
C ILE A 118 -64.22 59.25 38.57
N LEU A 119 -63.48 60.31 38.23
CA LEU A 119 -63.18 61.41 39.15
C LEU A 119 -64.36 62.37 39.30
N LEU A 120 -65.17 62.59 38.25
CA LEU A 120 -66.36 63.45 38.26
C LEU A 120 -67.56 62.81 38.97
N GLU A 121 -67.60 61.48 39.10
CA GLU A 121 -68.60 60.72 39.88
C GLU A 121 -68.33 60.72 41.41
N ALA A 122 -67.39 61.53 41.91
CA ALA A 122 -67.09 61.57 43.34
C ALA A 122 -68.22 62.24 44.14
N ASP A 123 -68.65 61.60 45.23
CA ASP A 123 -69.76 62.09 46.06
C ASP A 123 -69.36 63.31 46.92
N ASN A 124 -68.07 63.47 47.23
CA ASN A 124 -67.51 64.59 48.00
C ASN A 124 -65.99 64.74 47.80
N PHE A 125 -65.41 65.81 48.36
CA PHE A 125 -63.99 66.13 48.20
C PHE A 125 -63.03 65.07 48.79
N GLY A 126 -63.44 64.36 49.86
CA GLY A 126 -62.66 63.26 50.44
C GLY A 126 -62.65 62.03 49.52
N ASP A 127 -63.79 61.67 48.94
CA ASP A 127 -63.93 60.57 47.97
C ASP A 127 -63.12 60.86 46.69
N LEU A 128 -63.12 62.11 46.22
CA LEU A 128 -62.30 62.55 45.08
C LEU A 128 -60.80 62.29 45.29
N ILE A 129 -60.27 62.62 46.47
CA ILE A 129 -58.84 62.41 46.80
C ILE A 129 -58.51 60.91 46.84
N VAL A 130 -59.40 60.09 47.43
CA VAL A 130 -59.22 58.65 47.53
C VAL A 130 -59.25 57.99 46.14
N ARG A 131 -60.22 58.36 45.29
CA ARG A 131 -60.29 57.90 43.89
C ARG A 131 -59.08 58.34 43.08
N LEU A 132 -58.61 59.58 43.23
CA LEU A 132 -57.39 60.07 42.59
C LEU A 132 -56.15 59.26 43.00
N ALA A 133 -56.02 58.95 44.29
CA ALA A 133 -54.92 58.12 44.80
C ALA A 133 -54.95 56.69 44.23
N TYR A 134 -56.13 56.05 44.18
CA TYR A 134 -56.28 54.71 43.58
C TYR A 134 -56.03 54.70 42.08
N LEU A 135 -56.56 55.69 41.37
CA LEU A 135 -56.40 55.83 39.92
C LEU A 135 -54.94 56.04 39.56
N THR A 136 -54.23 56.91 40.29
CA THR A 136 -52.79 57.12 40.14
C THR A 136 -52.00 55.82 40.40
N ARG A 137 -52.36 55.05 41.43
CA ARG A 137 -51.71 53.76 41.74
C ARG A 137 -51.92 52.71 40.65
N VAL A 138 -53.12 52.66 40.06
CA VAL A 138 -53.46 51.74 38.96
C VAL A 138 -52.73 52.14 37.68
N LEU A 139 -52.74 53.43 37.33
CA LEU A 139 -52.03 53.96 36.17
C LEU A 139 -50.53 53.73 36.26
N ASN A 140 -49.92 53.96 37.43
CA ASN A 140 -48.50 53.69 37.63
C ASN A 140 -48.18 52.21 37.44
N ARG A 141 -49.02 51.30 37.99
CA ARG A 141 -48.83 49.86 37.82
C ARG A 141 -49.00 49.40 36.36
N ASP A 142 -49.86 50.08 35.60
CA ASP A 142 -50.08 49.77 34.18
C ASP A 142 -48.97 50.31 33.30
N ALA A 143 -48.48 51.50 33.61
CA ALA A 143 -47.29 52.06 32.99
C ALA A 143 -46.06 51.16 33.23
N GLU A 144 -45.85 50.69 34.46
CA GLU A 144 -44.78 49.74 34.83
C GLU A 144 -44.91 48.38 34.10
N LEU A 145 -46.13 47.84 34.00
CA LEU A 145 -46.38 46.58 33.30
C LEU A 145 -46.10 46.70 31.80
N VAL A 146 -46.54 47.81 31.17
CA VAL A 146 -46.30 48.07 29.75
C VAL A 146 -44.82 48.32 29.46
N SER A 147 -44.13 49.10 30.30
CA SER A 147 -42.69 49.31 30.15
C SER A 147 -41.93 47.99 30.32
N GLY A 148 -42.32 47.16 31.31
CA GLY A 148 -41.72 45.85 31.53
C GLY A 148 -41.94 44.87 30.38
N ILE A 149 -43.14 44.80 29.81
CA ILE A 149 -43.44 43.97 28.62
C ILE A 149 -42.59 44.40 27.43
N ARG A 150 -42.46 45.72 27.21
CA ARG A 150 -41.65 46.26 26.10
C ARG A 150 -40.18 45.92 26.27
N GLU A 151 -39.62 46.14 27.45
CA GLU A 151 -38.22 45.87 27.76
C GLU A 151 -37.90 44.36 27.70
N GLU A 152 -38.77 43.51 28.28
CA GLU A 152 -38.59 42.06 28.27
C GLU A 152 -38.68 41.50 26.84
N ARG A 153 -39.56 42.06 25.99
CA ARG A 153 -39.62 41.72 24.56
C ARG A 153 -38.36 42.09 23.80
N GLU A 154 -37.84 43.31 23.97
CA GLU A 154 -36.60 43.76 23.33
C GLU A 154 -35.39 42.88 23.77
N ILE A 155 -35.33 42.50 25.05
CA ILE A 155 -34.28 41.61 25.58
C ILE A 155 -34.39 40.20 24.98
N ILE A 156 -35.60 39.64 24.89
CA ILE A 156 -35.83 38.29 24.35
C ILE A 156 -35.48 38.24 22.85
N GLU A 157 -35.94 39.21 22.06
CA GLU A 157 -35.62 39.30 20.63
C GLU A 157 -34.10 39.44 20.43
N GLY A 158 -33.43 40.29 21.22
CA GLY A 158 -31.98 40.43 21.19
C GLY A 158 -31.23 39.14 21.55
N ARG A 159 -31.69 38.39 22.56
CA ARG A 159 -31.11 37.10 22.95
C ARG A 159 -31.33 36.02 21.91
N GLN A 160 -32.51 35.96 21.29
CA GLN A 160 -32.80 35.03 20.19
C GLN A 160 -31.82 35.20 19.03
N ILE A 161 -31.64 36.44 18.57
CA ILE A 161 -30.72 36.79 17.48
C ILE A 161 -29.27 36.42 17.87
N ALA A 162 -28.84 36.76 19.08
CA ALA A 162 -27.49 36.45 19.54
C ALA A 162 -27.22 34.94 19.63
N MET A 163 -28.21 34.17 20.09
CA MET A 163 -28.12 32.71 20.17
C MET A 163 -28.09 32.06 18.79
N GLU A 164 -28.87 32.55 17.84
CA GLU A 164 -28.87 32.05 16.46
C GLU A 164 -27.52 32.32 15.76
N ASP A 165 -26.96 33.51 15.95
CA ASP A 165 -25.61 33.85 15.49
C ASP A 165 -24.53 32.96 16.14
N GLN A 166 -24.66 32.65 17.44
CA GLN A 166 -23.78 31.70 18.12
C GLN A 166 -23.88 30.28 17.56
N ARG A 167 -25.10 29.77 17.26
CA ARG A 167 -25.27 28.45 16.61
C ARG A 167 -24.58 28.39 15.27
N LYS A 168 -24.78 29.41 14.44
CA LYS A 168 -24.16 29.48 13.12
C LYS A 168 -22.63 29.50 13.21
N LYS A 169 -22.07 30.27 14.14
CA LYS A 169 -20.63 30.31 14.40
C LYS A 169 -20.07 28.96 14.87
N ILE A 170 -20.82 28.20 15.66
CA ILE A 170 -20.44 26.85 16.09
C ILE A 170 -20.42 25.89 14.90
N GLU A 171 -21.47 25.91 14.08
CA GLU A 171 -21.57 25.07 12.88
C GLU A 171 -20.44 25.37 11.88
N ASP A 172 -20.20 26.65 11.59
CA ASP A 172 -19.11 27.09 10.71
C ASP A 172 -17.74 26.64 11.23
N ARG A 173 -17.50 26.74 12.55
CA ARG A 173 -16.26 26.29 13.19
C ARG A 173 -16.09 24.78 13.10
N ARG A 174 -17.14 24.01 13.37
CA ARG A 174 -17.10 22.54 13.27
C ARG A 174 -16.80 22.11 11.84
N PHE A 175 -17.43 22.75 10.85
CA PHE A 175 -17.17 22.49 9.43
C PHE A 175 -15.70 22.80 9.06
N GLN A 176 -15.17 23.95 9.49
CA GLN A 176 -13.76 24.31 9.27
C GLN A 176 -12.80 23.30 9.90
N MET A 177 -13.06 22.88 11.14
CA MET A 177 -12.24 21.91 11.85
C MET A 177 -12.24 20.53 11.20
N GLU A 178 -13.41 20.05 10.73
CA GLU A 178 -13.49 18.79 10.00
C GLU A 178 -12.73 18.84 8.67
N ALA A 179 -12.85 19.95 7.94
CA ALA A 179 -12.13 20.15 6.68
C ALA A 179 -10.61 20.21 6.92
N GLU A 180 -10.16 20.92 7.95
CA GLU A 180 -8.74 20.99 8.32
C GLU A 180 -8.22 19.61 8.74
N ARG A 181 -8.98 18.85 9.55
CA ARG A 181 -8.62 17.49 9.95
C ARG A 181 -8.44 16.57 8.75
N ARG A 182 -9.38 16.57 7.80
CA ARG A 182 -9.26 15.76 6.56
C ARG A 182 -8.02 16.16 5.76
N ASN A 183 -7.77 17.46 5.61
CA ASN A 183 -6.60 17.95 4.89
C ASN A 183 -5.29 17.48 5.56
N LEU A 184 -5.18 17.57 6.89
CA LEU A 184 -4.01 17.09 7.63
C LEU A 184 -3.80 15.57 7.47
N GLU A 185 -4.88 14.79 7.52
CA GLU A 185 -4.83 13.33 7.30
C GLU A 185 -4.41 12.97 5.85
N ASP A 186 -4.89 13.71 4.86
CA ASP A 186 -4.53 13.52 3.46
C ASP A 186 -3.10 13.96 3.17
N GLN A 187 -2.63 15.07 3.76
CA GLN A 187 -1.23 15.48 3.74
C GLN A 187 -0.33 14.38 4.31
N ARG A 188 -0.68 13.83 5.48
CA ARG A 188 0.04 12.71 6.09
C ARG A 188 0.10 11.49 5.15
N LYS A 189 -1.01 11.13 4.48
CA LYS A 189 -1.02 10.02 3.52
C LYS A 189 -0.14 10.30 2.31
N ALA A 190 -0.27 11.49 1.70
CA ALA A 190 0.48 11.87 0.52
C ALA A 190 1.99 11.89 0.79
N VAL A 191 2.40 12.44 1.93
CA VAL A 191 3.81 12.53 2.34
C VAL A 191 4.41 11.15 2.65
N ASN A 192 3.65 10.27 3.31
CA ASN A 192 4.11 8.89 3.53
C ASN A 192 4.18 8.08 2.21
N ALA A 193 3.24 8.31 1.28
CA ALA A 193 3.29 7.70 -0.05
C ALA A 193 4.52 8.19 -0.84
N LEU A 194 4.85 9.48 -0.76
CA LEU A 194 6.04 10.04 -1.37
C LEU A 194 7.32 9.41 -0.82
N LEU A 195 7.42 9.24 0.51
CA LEU A 195 8.56 8.54 1.12
C LEU A 195 8.68 7.09 0.63
N ALA A 196 7.56 6.38 0.50
CA ALA A 196 7.53 5.02 -0.01
C ALA A 196 7.99 4.96 -1.47
N ILE A 197 7.57 5.93 -2.30
CA ILE A 197 8.03 6.07 -3.69
C ILE A 197 9.52 6.38 -3.73
N SER A 198 10.02 7.36 -2.98
CA SER A 198 11.45 7.71 -2.96
C SER A 198 12.33 6.57 -2.46
N LYS A 199 11.89 5.82 -1.44
CA LYS A 199 12.58 4.59 -0.99
C LYS A 199 12.54 3.47 -2.03
N GLY A 200 11.42 3.32 -2.74
CA GLY A 200 11.30 2.39 -3.86
C GLY A 200 12.23 2.75 -5.02
N ASN A 201 12.32 4.04 -5.35
CA ASN A 201 13.22 4.57 -6.36
C ASN A 201 14.68 4.40 -5.94
N LEU A 202 15.06 4.70 -4.68
CA LEU A 202 16.40 4.40 -4.18
C LEU A 202 16.68 2.89 -4.21
N ALA A 203 15.71 2.02 -3.94
CA ALA A 203 15.90 0.57 -4.06
C ALA A 203 16.10 0.13 -5.52
N ASP A 204 15.37 0.75 -6.45
CA ASP A 204 15.53 0.54 -7.89
C ASP A 204 16.84 1.17 -8.41
N GLU A 205 17.32 2.28 -7.84
CA GLU A 205 18.54 2.98 -8.24
C GLU A 205 19.81 2.40 -7.61
N LEU A 206 19.73 1.92 -6.37
CA LEU A 206 20.68 0.95 -5.79
C LEU A 206 20.73 -0.35 -6.60
N ALA A 207 19.68 -0.67 -7.36
CA ALA A 207 19.70 -1.75 -8.34
C ALA A 207 20.28 -1.33 -9.71
N VAL A 208 20.45 -0.04 -9.99
CA VAL A 208 21.01 0.54 -11.24
C VAL A 208 22.50 0.94 -11.10
N VAL A 209 23.01 1.11 -9.89
CA VAL A 209 24.45 1.33 -9.62
C VAL A 209 25.23 0.13 -10.13
N PRO A 210 26.15 0.34 -11.09
CA PRO A 210 26.32 -0.48 -12.28
C PRO A 210 26.33 -1.94 -11.91
N GLN A 211 25.17 -2.58 -12.00
CA GLN A 211 25.09 -4.00 -11.76
C GLN A 211 25.70 -4.67 -12.97
N ALA A 212 26.97 -5.03 -12.83
CA ALA A 212 27.67 -5.92 -13.75
C ALA A 212 26.68 -6.98 -14.23
N GLU A 213 26.46 -7.05 -15.55
CA GLU A 213 25.68 -8.08 -16.24
C GLU A 213 25.85 -9.41 -15.49
N ARG A 214 24.86 -9.76 -14.65
CA ARG A 214 25.00 -10.95 -13.79
C ARG A 214 24.69 -12.14 -14.64
N THR A 215 25.74 -12.89 -14.88
CA THR A 215 25.69 -14.02 -15.77
C THR A 215 25.75 -15.28 -14.92
N PRO A 216 24.70 -16.12 -14.89
CA PRO A 216 24.69 -17.32 -14.07
C PRO A 216 25.87 -18.23 -14.43
N VAL A 217 26.68 -18.61 -13.45
CA VAL A 217 27.87 -19.45 -13.69
C VAL A 217 27.49 -20.92 -13.60
N TYR A 218 26.67 -21.27 -12.62
CA TYR A 218 26.29 -22.66 -12.35
C TYR A 218 24.79 -22.87 -12.52
N GLY A 219 24.42 -24.02 -13.10
CA GLY A 219 23.05 -24.52 -13.11
C GLY A 219 23.00 -25.84 -12.34
N VAL A 220 22.33 -25.86 -11.20
CA VAL A 220 22.33 -27.02 -10.30
C VAL A 220 20.95 -27.65 -10.27
N VAL A 221 20.87 -28.95 -10.53
CA VAL A 221 19.61 -29.69 -10.41
C VAL A 221 19.32 -29.94 -8.93
N PHE A 222 18.23 -29.38 -8.41
CA PHE A 222 17.79 -29.57 -7.03
C PHE A 222 16.73 -30.66 -6.94
N ASP A 223 16.80 -31.40 -5.84
CA ASP A 223 15.71 -32.23 -5.36
C ASP A 223 14.56 -31.36 -4.84
N ASN A 224 13.33 -31.78 -5.11
CA ASN A 224 12.14 -31.16 -4.52
C ASN A 224 11.20 -32.17 -3.84
N HIS A 225 11.67 -33.40 -3.62
CA HIS A 225 10.98 -34.37 -2.78
C HIS A 225 10.69 -33.77 -1.39
N PRO A 226 9.56 -34.10 -0.72
CA PRO A 226 9.27 -33.63 0.64
C PRO A 226 10.44 -33.78 1.62
N SER A 227 11.14 -34.92 1.61
CA SER A 227 12.31 -35.18 2.49
C SER A 227 13.57 -34.37 2.12
N ALA A 228 13.60 -33.74 0.95
CA ALA A 228 14.67 -32.85 0.51
C ALA A 228 14.41 -31.37 0.85
N ARG A 229 13.16 -31.03 1.21
CA ARG A 229 12.79 -29.68 1.64
C ARG A 229 13.08 -29.49 3.14
N PRO A 230 13.37 -28.25 3.60
CA PRO A 230 13.76 -27.10 2.78
C PRO A 230 15.15 -27.30 2.15
N GLN A 231 15.39 -26.72 0.97
CA GLN A 231 16.68 -26.75 0.27
C GLN A 231 17.62 -25.63 0.76
N HIS A 232 18.93 -25.80 0.57
CA HIS A 232 19.93 -24.75 0.79
C HIS A 232 20.29 -24.02 -0.50
N GLY A 233 20.29 -22.68 -0.45
CA GLY A 233 20.77 -21.81 -1.51
C GLY A 233 19.67 -21.34 -2.48
N LEU A 234 18.44 -21.84 -2.37
CA LEU A 234 17.34 -21.48 -3.27
C LEU A 234 16.98 -19.99 -3.18
N SER A 235 17.11 -19.39 -1.99
CA SER A 235 16.92 -17.95 -1.78
C SER A 235 17.93 -17.06 -2.51
N GLN A 236 19.08 -17.62 -2.89
CA GLN A 236 20.19 -16.91 -3.55
C GLN A 236 20.20 -17.14 -5.07
N ALA A 237 19.24 -17.91 -5.60
CA ALA A 237 19.13 -18.21 -7.01
C ALA A 237 18.76 -16.97 -7.85
N SER A 238 19.32 -16.89 -9.06
CA SER A 238 18.96 -15.86 -10.03
C SER A 238 17.74 -16.27 -10.87
N ILE A 239 17.75 -17.50 -11.38
CA ILE A 239 16.65 -18.09 -12.14
C ILE A 239 16.39 -19.49 -11.60
N VAL A 240 15.12 -19.84 -11.41
CA VAL A 240 14.70 -21.19 -11.01
C VAL A 240 13.71 -21.71 -12.03
N TYR A 241 14.06 -22.80 -12.71
CA TYR A 241 13.11 -23.57 -13.51
C TYR A 241 12.52 -24.66 -12.63
N GLU A 242 11.21 -24.82 -12.63
CA GLU A 242 10.50 -25.94 -12.00
C GLU A 242 9.79 -26.75 -13.09
N TYR A 243 9.94 -28.08 -13.05
CA TYR A 243 9.41 -28.98 -14.07
C TYR A 243 9.04 -30.35 -13.49
N GLU A 244 8.07 -31.02 -14.11
CA GLU A 244 7.65 -32.38 -13.73
C GLU A 244 8.74 -33.44 -13.99
N VAL A 245 8.81 -34.43 -13.10
CA VAL A 245 9.68 -35.60 -13.15
C VAL A 245 8.89 -36.88 -12.81
N GLU A 246 9.53 -37.99 -12.41
CA GLU A 246 8.84 -39.26 -12.10
C GLU A 246 7.65 -39.05 -11.18
N GLY A 247 6.55 -39.76 -11.46
CA GLY A 247 5.39 -39.81 -10.55
C GLY A 247 4.72 -38.46 -10.29
N ARG A 248 4.78 -37.52 -11.25
CA ARG A 248 4.22 -36.15 -11.13
C ARG A 248 4.78 -35.34 -9.95
N SER A 249 5.97 -35.70 -9.47
CA SER A 249 6.79 -34.83 -8.61
C SER A 249 7.49 -33.78 -9.46
N THR A 250 8.03 -32.72 -8.86
CA THR A 250 8.86 -31.74 -9.57
C THR A 250 10.32 -31.79 -9.15
N ARG A 251 11.20 -31.18 -9.95
CA ARG A 251 12.58 -30.81 -9.59
C ARG A 251 12.84 -29.38 -10.02
N TYR A 252 13.96 -28.83 -9.55
CA TYR A 252 14.41 -27.53 -10.01
C TYR A 252 15.71 -27.61 -10.81
N LEU A 253 15.86 -26.75 -11.81
CA LEU A 253 17.16 -26.30 -12.28
C LEU A 253 17.38 -24.89 -11.75
N VAL A 254 18.37 -24.73 -10.88
CA VAL A 254 18.65 -23.49 -10.16
C VAL A 254 19.90 -22.84 -10.73
N LEU A 255 19.75 -21.64 -11.30
CA LEU A 255 20.85 -20.89 -11.89
C LEU A 255 21.40 -19.85 -10.90
N PHE A 256 22.71 -19.87 -10.71
CA PHE A 256 23.41 -19.09 -9.71
C PHE A 256 24.39 -18.10 -10.35
N SER A 257 24.15 -16.80 -10.16
CA SER A 257 25.13 -15.74 -10.48
C SER A 257 26.04 -15.40 -9.30
N THR A 258 25.66 -15.81 -8.08
CA THR A 258 26.48 -15.76 -6.86
C THR A 258 26.96 -17.17 -6.52
N LEU A 259 27.96 -17.31 -5.64
CA LEU A 259 28.54 -18.60 -5.29
C LEU A 259 28.30 -18.96 -3.82
N PRO A 260 27.08 -19.41 -3.45
CA PRO A 260 26.77 -19.85 -2.09
C PRO A 260 27.69 -20.97 -1.58
N SER A 261 27.93 -20.95 -0.27
CA SER A 261 28.79 -21.93 0.41
C SER A 261 28.13 -23.31 0.64
N LYS A 262 26.80 -23.40 0.53
CA LYS A 262 26.05 -24.66 0.63
C LYS A 262 24.85 -24.63 -0.30
N VAL A 263 24.78 -25.58 -1.22
CA VAL A 263 23.79 -25.67 -2.30
C VAL A 263 23.31 -27.11 -2.46
N GLY A 264 21.99 -27.33 -2.47
CA GLY A 264 21.37 -28.65 -2.65
C GLY A 264 20.10 -28.86 -1.80
N PRO A 265 19.57 -30.09 -1.70
CA PRO A 265 20.14 -31.34 -2.21
C PRO A 265 20.20 -31.43 -3.74
N ILE A 266 21.29 -31.97 -4.27
CA ILE A 266 21.52 -32.13 -5.72
C ILE A 266 20.87 -33.43 -6.22
N ARG A 267 20.25 -33.39 -7.40
CA ARG A 267 19.55 -34.53 -8.01
C ARG A 267 19.89 -34.78 -9.46
N SER A 268 19.33 -35.87 -9.97
CA SER A 268 19.64 -36.42 -11.28
C SER A 268 19.11 -35.55 -12.42
N ALA A 269 19.93 -35.43 -13.46
CA ALA A 269 19.59 -34.72 -14.69
C ALA A 269 18.52 -35.46 -15.52
N ARG A 270 17.84 -34.67 -16.35
CA ARG A 270 16.86 -35.06 -17.37
C ARG A 270 17.11 -34.32 -18.66
N GLU A 271 16.60 -34.85 -19.76
CA GLU A 271 16.67 -34.24 -21.09
C GLU A 271 16.28 -32.74 -21.08
N HIS A 272 15.12 -32.39 -20.54
CA HIS A 272 14.68 -30.99 -20.45
C HIS A 272 15.60 -30.14 -19.57
N SER A 273 16.08 -30.65 -18.43
CA SER A 273 17.04 -29.89 -17.59
C SER A 273 18.39 -29.70 -18.28
N THR A 274 18.81 -30.68 -19.08
CA THR A 274 20.02 -30.61 -19.90
C THR A 274 19.87 -29.55 -21.00
N ALA A 275 18.71 -29.49 -21.66
CA ALA A 275 18.41 -28.45 -22.67
C ALA A 275 18.31 -27.04 -22.06
N LEU A 276 17.77 -26.92 -20.84
CA LEU A 276 17.71 -25.65 -20.10
C LEU A 276 19.09 -25.23 -19.57
N ALA A 277 19.96 -26.18 -19.20
CA ALA A 277 21.33 -25.84 -18.85
C ALA A 277 22.13 -25.39 -20.08
N LEU A 278 21.92 -26.07 -21.22
CA LEU A 278 22.58 -25.76 -22.49
C LEU A 278 22.19 -24.38 -23.03
N GLU A 279 20.89 -24.04 -23.08
CA GLU A 279 20.45 -22.71 -23.53
C GLU A 279 21.06 -21.58 -22.68
N ASN A 280 21.30 -21.87 -21.40
CA ASN A 280 21.84 -20.91 -20.45
C ASN A 280 23.37 -20.99 -20.35
N LYS A 281 24.04 -21.89 -21.09
CA LYS A 281 25.50 -22.08 -21.11
C LYS A 281 26.15 -22.06 -19.72
N VAL A 282 25.51 -22.70 -18.75
CA VAL A 282 26.00 -22.78 -17.37
C VAL A 282 26.83 -24.04 -17.16
N ASN A 283 27.72 -24.02 -16.17
CA ASN A 283 28.33 -25.24 -15.65
C ASN A 283 27.23 -26.09 -14.99
N PHE A 284 26.82 -27.16 -15.67
CA PHE A 284 25.65 -27.95 -15.31
C PHE A 284 25.97 -29.00 -14.25
N ILE A 285 25.45 -28.85 -13.05
CA ILE A 285 25.72 -29.74 -11.91
C ILE A 285 24.51 -30.64 -11.66
N HIS A 286 24.77 -31.95 -11.60
CA HIS A 286 23.73 -32.97 -11.38
C HIS A 286 24.28 -34.19 -10.64
N ALA A 287 23.41 -35.00 -10.05
CA ALA A 287 23.77 -36.26 -9.37
C ALA A 287 23.29 -37.46 -10.18
N GLY A 288 24.10 -37.92 -11.13
CA GLY A 288 23.68 -38.87 -12.16
C GLY A 288 22.57 -38.31 -13.06
N GLY A 289 21.86 -39.17 -13.78
CA GLY A 289 20.81 -38.76 -14.71
C GLY A 289 20.01 -39.95 -15.22
N SER A 290 18.83 -39.68 -15.81
CA SER A 290 18.16 -40.68 -16.65
C SER A 290 19.05 -41.05 -17.85
N LYS A 291 18.88 -42.24 -18.43
CA LYS A 291 19.61 -42.66 -19.64
C LYS A 291 19.59 -41.58 -20.74
N ALA A 292 18.40 -41.13 -21.12
CA ALA A 292 18.22 -40.05 -22.12
C ALA A 292 18.93 -38.74 -21.71
N GLY A 293 18.78 -38.32 -20.45
CA GLY A 293 19.47 -37.12 -19.93
C GLY A 293 21.00 -37.22 -20.00
N MET A 294 21.58 -38.38 -19.69
CA MET A 294 23.03 -38.61 -19.80
C MET A 294 23.49 -38.69 -21.26
N GLU A 295 22.71 -39.32 -22.13
CA GLU A 295 22.95 -39.34 -23.58
C GLU A 295 22.96 -37.91 -24.14
N LYS A 296 21.99 -37.06 -23.77
CA LYS A 296 21.94 -35.65 -24.20
C LYS A 296 23.09 -34.79 -23.68
N ILE A 297 23.58 -35.06 -22.47
CA ILE A 297 24.78 -34.38 -21.95
C ILE A 297 25.98 -34.65 -22.87
N SER A 298 26.16 -35.91 -23.29
CA SER A 298 27.22 -36.31 -24.21
C SER A 298 26.99 -35.79 -25.63
N GLU A 299 25.80 -36.03 -26.19
CA GLU A 299 25.41 -35.65 -27.56
C GLU A 299 25.55 -34.14 -27.81
N TRP A 300 25.10 -33.31 -26.86
CA TRP A 300 25.17 -31.85 -26.99
C TRP A 300 26.43 -31.25 -26.40
N SER A 301 27.38 -32.08 -25.93
CA SER A 301 28.62 -31.64 -25.29
C SER A 301 28.36 -30.60 -24.17
N VAL A 302 27.34 -30.86 -23.35
CA VAL A 302 26.98 -29.95 -22.26
C VAL A 302 28.09 -29.95 -21.23
N ASN A 303 28.64 -28.78 -20.91
CA ASN A 303 29.61 -28.63 -19.84
C ASN A 303 28.97 -28.98 -18.49
N SER A 304 29.17 -30.23 -18.03
CA SER A 304 28.52 -30.76 -16.85
C SER A 304 29.49 -31.36 -15.84
N THR A 305 29.07 -31.39 -14.58
CA THR A 305 29.76 -32.03 -13.48
C THR A 305 28.82 -33.00 -12.79
N ASN A 306 29.16 -34.29 -12.83
CA ASN A 306 28.45 -35.32 -12.09
C ASN A 306 28.92 -35.35 -10.64
N ALA A 307 28.07 -34.86 -9.73
CA ALA A 307 28.33 -34.75 -8.31
C ALA A 307 28.63 -36.09 -7.62
N LEU A 308 28.20 -37.22 -8.19
CA LEU A 308 28.49 -38.55 -7.63
C LEU A 308 29.92 -39.02 -7.87
N ALA A 309 30.64 -38.40 -8.81
CA ALA A 309 31.98 -38.79 -9.23
C ALA A 309 33.03 -37.69 -8.97
N HIS A 310 32.68 -36.64 -8.23
CA HIS A 310 33.53 -35.46 -8.06
C HIS A 310 33.75 -35.13 -6.57
N PRO A 311 34.99 -34.93 -6.10
CA PRO A 311 35.32 -34.85 -4.67
C PRO A 311 34.82 -33.59 -3.97
N ALA A 312 34.53 -32.51 -4.70
CA ALA A 312 33.99 -31.27 -4.14
C ALA A 312 32.54 -31.40 -3.60
N PHE A 313 31.87 -32.52 -3.88
CA PHE A 313 30.50 -32.80 -3.45
C PHE A 313 30.51 -33.72 -2.24
N TYR A 314 29.62 -33.46 -1.29
CA TYR A 314 29.61 -34.18 -0.01
C TYR A 314 28.19 -34.53 0.42
N ARG A 315 28.08 -35.56 1.27
CA ARG A 315 26.81 -35.95 1.89
C ARG A 315 26.66 -35.30 3.25
N ASP A 316 25.55 -34.60 3.46
CA ASP A 316 25.17 -34.08 4.76
C ASP A 316 24.56 -35.21 5.62
N SER A 317 25.19 -35.51 6.75
CA SER A 317 24.77 -36.61 7.64
C SER A 317 23.45 -36.36 8.36
N SER A 318 22.98 -35.10 8.41
CA SER A 318 21.66 -34.75 8.98
C SER A 318 20.48 -35.24 8.14
N ARG A 319 20.73 -35.68 6.90
CA ARG A 319 19.69 -36.21 5.99
C ARG A 319 20.06 -37.58 5.44
N ARG A 320 19.04 -38.40 5.19
CA ARG A 320 19.22 -39.70 4.54
C ARG A 320 19.42 -39.56 3.03
N ALA A 321 20.26 -40.42 2.49
CA ALA A 321 20.34 -40.60 1.04
C ALA A 321 18.95 -41.03 0.50
N PRO A 322 18.55 -40.55 -0.69
CA PRO A 322 19.34 -39.80 -1.65
C PRO A 322 19.11 -38.26 -1.60
N HIS A 323 18.58 -37.74 -0.49
CA HIS A 323 18.20 -36.32 -0.32
C HIS A 323 19.26 -35.48 0.42
N ASN A 324 20.53 -35.86 0.32
CA ASN A 324 21.59 -35.35 1.19
C ASN A 324 22.88 -34.94 0.49
N LEU A 325 22.91 -34.84 -0.84
CA LEU A 325 24.12 -34.45 -1.58
C LEU A 325 24.18 -32.93 -1.76
N TYR A 326 25.28 -32.29 -1.39
CA TYR A 326 25.46 -30.85 -1.42
C TYR A 326 26.81 -30.44 -2.00
N VAL A 327 26.95 -29.15 -2.31
CA VAL A 327 28.19 -28.54 -2.77
C VAL A 327 28.38 -27.14 -2.20
N ASN A 328 29.63 -26.74 -2.07
CA ASN A 328 30.02 -25.35 -1.91
C ASN A 328 30.38 -24.79 -3.29
N LEU A 329 29.57 -23.89 -3.86
CA LEU A 329 29.85 -23.36 -5.20
C LEU A 329 31.06 -22.43 -5.25
N SER A 330 31.48 -21.87 -4.12
CA SER A 330 32.65 -20.98 -4.04
C SER A 330 33.98 -21.73 -4.18
N THR A 331 34.00 -23.04 -3.93
CA THR A 331 35.21 -23.88 -4.04
C THR A 331 35.35 -24.54 -5.42
N LEU A 332 34.33 -24.45 -6.27
CA LEU A 332 34.38 -24.95 -7.63
C LEU A 332 35.06 -23.94 -8.55
N ASN A 333 35.86 -24.43 -9.51
CA ASN A 333 36.46 -23.58 -10.52
C ASN A 333 35.35 -23.00 -11.42
N ARG A 334 35.27 -21.66 -11.49
CA ARG A 334 34.23 -20.93 -12.21
C ARG A 334 34.15 -21.27 -13.69
N GLY A 335 35.24 -21.70 -14.32
CA GLY A 335 35.30 -21.94 -15.76
C GLY A 335 34.88 -20.71 -16.58
N SER A 336 34.44 -20.91 -17.81
CA SER A 336 33.89 -19.84 -18.65
C SER A 336 32.51 -19.40 -18.14
N SER A 337 32.31 -18.09 -18.03
CA SER A 337 31.00 -17.53 -17.66
C SER A 337 29.97 -17.78 -18.77
N SER A 338 28.71 -17.97 -18.37
CA SER A 338 27.58 -18.14 -19.28
C SER A 338 27.44 -16.97 -20.29
N SER A 339 26.62 -17.13 -21.34
CA SER A 339 26.19 -16.01 -22.18
C SER A 339 24.80 -15.47 -21.79
N THR A 340 24.17 -16.03 -20.76
CA THR A 340 22.88 -15.55 -20.24
C THR A 340 23.12 -14.31 -19.41
N VAL A 341 22.96 -13.16 -20.05
CA VAL A 341 22.92 -11.90 -19.34
C VAL A 341 21.53 -11.69 -18.74
N ILE A 342 21.46 -11.54 -17.42
CA ILE A 342 20.27 -10.99 -16.78
C ILE A 342 20.34 -9.48 -16.92
N ARG A 343 19.68 -8.94 -17.95
CA ARG A 343 19.47 -7.50 -18.10
C ARG A 343 18.22 -7.11 -17.32
N PRO A 344 18.32 -6.19 -16.35
CA PRO A 344 17.14 -5.68 -15.68
C PRO A 344 16.36 -4.81 -16.67
N GLY A 345 15.18 -5.28 -17.06
CA GLY A 345 14.19 -4.45 -17.74
C GLY A 345 13.35 -3.67 -16.73
N ASN A 346 12.83 -2.51 -17.12
CA ASN A 346 11.74 -1.88 -16.40
C ASN A 346 10.41 -2.39 -16.96
N LEU A 347 9.44 -2.65 -16.08
CA LEU A 347 8.09 -2.98 -16.52
C LEU A 347 7.48 -1.71 -17.12
N SER A 348 7.60 -1.55 -18.43
CA SER A 348 7.23 -0.33 -19.19
C SER A 348 5.76 -0.28 -19.58
N ARG A 349 4.97 -1.28 -19.18
CA ARG A 349 3.58 -1.46 -19.57
C ARG A 349 2.71 -1.87 -18.39
N GLN A 350 1.42 -1.58 -18.49
CA GLN A 350 0.43 -1.91 -17.47
C GLN A 350 -0.27 -3.23 -17.79
N GLY A 351 -0.22 -4.17 -16.86
CA GLY A 351 -0.95 -5.45 -16.94
C GLY A 351 -2.26 -5.45 -16.15
N ILE A 352 -2.89 -6.62 -16.07
CA ILE A 352 -4.08 -6.84 -15.25
C ILE A 352 -3.66 -7.00 -13.79
N SER A 353 -4.35 -6.37 -12.84
CA SER A 353 -4.06 -6.54 -11.42
C SER A 353 -4.15 -8.01 -11.00
N ALA A 354 -3.07 -8.57 -10.46
CA ALA A 354 -2.96 -9.97 -10.06
C ALA A 354 -2.04 -10.12 -8.84
N ASN A 355 -2.67 -10.10 -7.67
CA ASN A 355 -1.99 -10.23 -6.38
C ASN A 355 -1.70 -11.68 -5.99
N SER A 356 -2.17 -12.67 -6.75
CA SER A 356 -1.83 -14.07 -6.52
C SER A 356 -1.94 -14.92 -7.79
N THR A 357 -1.22 -16.04 -7.79
CA THR A 357 -1.38 -17.10 -8.78
C THR A 357 -1.06 -18.46 -8.16
N SER A 358 -1.60 -19.53 -8.75
CA SER A 358 -1.46 -20.90 -8.25
C SER A 358 -1.27 -21.87 -9.42
N ILE A 359 -0.36 -22.81 -9.24
CA ILE A 359 -0.05 -23.90 -10.17
C ILE A 359 -0.19 -25.22 -9.42
N GLU A 360 -1.04 -26.11 -9.93
CA GLU A 360 -1.21 -27.45 -9.40
C GLU A 360 -0.51 -28.47 -10.32
N TYR A 361 0.56 -29.09 -9.82
CA TYR A 361 1.29 -30.14 -10.54
C TYR A 361 0.67 -31.51 -10.29
N SER A 362 0.21 -31.74 -9.06
CA SER A 362 -0.50 -32.94 -8.64
C SER A 362 -1.43 -32.62 -7.47
N PRO A 363 -2.39 -33.51 -7.13
CA PRO A 363 -3.32 -33.28 -6.02
C PRO A 363 -2.64 -33.02 -4.67
N SER A 364 -1.40 -33.50 -4.49
CA SER A 364 -0.60 -33.34 -3.26
C SER A 364 0.50 -32.28 -3.36
N TYR A 365 0.64 -31.62 -4.52
CA TYR A 365 1.69 -30.62 -4.74
C TYR A 365 1.17 -29.43 -5.57
N ARG A 366 0.87 -28.36 -4.84
CA ARG A 366 0.44 -27.06 -5.35
C ARG A 366 1.46 -25.98 -4.94
N VAL A 367 1.86 -25.16 -5.90
CA VAL A 367 2.69 -23.98 -5.68
C VAL A 367 1.82 -22.76 -5.85
N SER A 368 1.91 -21.82 -4.93
CA SER A 368 1.24 -20.53 -5.07
C SER A 368 2.18 -19.37 -4.78
N TYR A 369 1.79 -18.21 -5.29
CA TYR A 369 2.52 -16.97 -5.19
C TYR A 369 1.57 -15.89 -4.70
N GLN A 370 1.98 -15.13 -3.68
CA GLN A 370 1.19 -14.04 -3.10
C GLN A 370 2.00 -12.75 -3.14
N TYR A 371 1.49 -11.74 -3.82
CA TYR A 371 2.16 -10.45 -4.00
C TYR A 371 2.23 -9.68 -2.68
N ASN A 372 3.40 -9.10 -2.40
CA ASN A 372 3.61 -8.16 -1.32
C ASN A 372 4.06 -6.83 -1.95
N SER A 373 3.24 -5.79 -1.81
CA SER A 373 3.48 -4.47 -2.41
C SER A 373 4.70 -3.77 -1.82
N GLU A 374 4.93 -3.89 -0.51
CA GLU A 374 6.09 -3.29 0.18
C GLU A 374 7.44 -3.84 -0.33
N LYS A 375 7.47 -5.13 -0.71
CA LYS A 375 8.67 -5.78 -1.25
C LYS A 375 8.75 -5.78 -2.77
N GLY A 376 7.67 -5.40 -3.46
CA GLY A 376 7.58 -5.48 -4.92
C GLY A 376 7.86 -6.89 -5.47
N ALA A 377 7.42 -7.94 -4.73
CA ALA A 377 7.73 -9.34 -5.02
C ALA A 377 6.62 -10.29 -4.53
N TYR A 378 6.58 -11.49 -5.10
CA TYR A 378 5.65 -12.55 -4.73
C TYR A 378 6.29 -13.52 -3.74
N LYS A 379 5.64 -13.70 -2.59
CA LYS A 379 5.96 -14.74 -1.61
C LYS A 379 5.56 -16.10 -2.18
N ARG A 380 6.51 -17.04 -2.31
CA ARG A 380 6.21 -18.40 -2.77
C ARG A 380 5.76 -19.28 -1.61
N LEU A 381 4.71 -20.06 -1.84
CA LEU A 381 4.16 -21.05 -0.91
C LEU A 381 4.11 -22.44 -1.56
N ILE A 382 4.16 -23.48 -0.74
CA ILE A 382 3.88 -24.86 -1.16
C ILE A 382 2.75 -25.41 -0.29
N ASN A 383 1.69 -25.91 -0.92
CA ASN A 383 0.52 -26.46 -0.24
C ASN A 383 -0.03 -25.50 0.83
N GLY A 384 -0.01 -24.20 0.54
CA GLY A 384 -0.45 -23.14 1.46
C GLY A 384 0.56 -22.71 2.53
N ASN A 385 1.67 -23.43 2.71
CA ASN A 385 2.70 -23.09 3.71
C ASN A 385 3.84 -22.28 3.10
N ASP A 386 4.47 -21.42 3.91
CA ASP A 386 5.65 -20.64 3.50
C ASP A 386 6.75 -21.55 2.93
N HIS A 387 7.17 -21.28 1.69
CA HIS A 387 8.35 -21.93 1.13
C HIS A 387 9.61 -21.18 1.59
N ARG A 388 10.42 -21.84 2.41
CA ARG A 388 11.64 -21.27 2.97
C ARG A 388 12.87 -22.04 2.52
N ASP A 389 13.96 -21.30 2.36
CA ASP A 389 15.30 -21.85 2.32
C ASP A 389 15.66 -22.45 3.70
N ALA A 390 16.55 -23.43 3.74
CA ALA A 390 16.99 -24.06 4.98
C ALA A 390 17.70 -23.09 5.95
N THR A 391 18.17 -21.95 5.46
CA THR A 391 18.65 -20.81 6.28
C THR A 391 17.53 -20.07 7.02
N GLY A 392 16.26 -20.38 6.75
CA GLY A 392 15.07 -19.69 7.29
C GLY A 392 14.56 -18.55 6.41
N ALA A 393 15.33 -18.15 5.39
CA ALA A 393 14.97 -17.10 4.46
C ALA A 393 13.72 -17.47 3.64
N GLN A 394 12.78 -16.54 3.54
CA GLN A 394 11.58 -16.69 2.70
C GLN A 394 11.97 -16.68 1.22
N ILE A 395 11.37 -17.56 0.41
CA ILE A 395 11.53 -17.56 -1.04
C ILE A 395 10.60 -16.52 -1.68
N TRP A 396 11.20 -15.64 -2.50
CA TRP A 396 10.53 -14.54 -3.19
C TRP A 396 10.78 -14.61 -4.69
N ALA A 397 9.77 -14.29 -5.50
CA ALA A 397 9.88 -14.15 -6.94
C ALA A 397 9.50 -12.74 -7.37
N ARG A 398 10.38 -12.04 -8.11
CA ARG A 398 10.03 -10.76 -8.76
C ARG A 398 9.45 -10.97 -10.15
N ASN A 399 9.81 -12.08 -10.80
CA ASN A 399 9.27 -12.53 -12.07
C ASN A 399 8.76 -13.96 -11.93
N ILE A 400 7.53 -14.23 -12.36
CA ILE A 400 6.99 -15.57 -12.47
C ILE A 400 6.51 -15.77 -13.90
N ILE A 401 7.08 -16.73 -14.61
CA ILE A 401 6.63 -17.12 -15.95
C ILE A 401 6.08 -18.54 -15.83
N ILE A 402 4.81 -18.74 -16.15
CA ILE A 402 4.22 -20.07 -16.31
C ILE A 402 4.31 -20.41 -17.79
N GLN A 403 5.19 -21.35 -18.13
CA GLN A 403 5.42 -21.80 -19.49
C GLN A 403 4.59 -23.05 -19.75
N TYR A 404 3.56 -22.92 -20.60
CA TYR A 404 2.69 -24.03 -20.95
C TYR A 404 3.27 -24.84 -22.11
N THR A 405 3.48 -26.15 -21.89
CA THR A 405 4.01 -27.07 -22.92
C THR A 405 3.54 -28.50 -22.72
N ALA A 406 3.50 -29.31 -23.78
CA ALA A 406 3.16 -30.72 -23.70
C ALA A 406 4.18 -31.47 -22.83
N HIS A 407 3.70 -32.50 -22.12
CA HIS A 407 4.52 -33.35 -21.25
C HIS A 407 4.28 -34.83 -21.63
N PRO A 408 4.76 -35.26 -22.81
CA PRO A 408 4.68 -36.65 -23.22
C PRO A 408 5.40 -37.57 -22.24
N THR A 409 5.01 -38.83 -22.24
CA THR A 409 5.69 -39.87 -21.48
C THR A 409 6.69 -40.58 -22.38
N VAL A 410 7.98 -40.38 -22.14
CA VAL A 410 9.07 -41.04 -22.87
C VAL A 410 9.75 -42.01 -21.93
N ASN A 411 9.80 -43.30 -22.28
CA ASN A 411 10.33 -44.37 -21.43
C ASN A 411 9.73 -44.40 -20.00
N GLY A 412 8.43 -44.12 -19.89
CA GLY A 412 7.72 -44.09 -18.60
C GLY A 412 7.93 -42.81 -17.78
N LEU A 413 8.65 -41.81 -18.32
CA LEU A 413 8.96 -40.56 -17.63
C LEU A 413 8.28 -39.37 -18.32
N PRO A 414 7.62 -38.47 -17.56
CA PRO A 414 7.15 -37.22 -18.14
C PRO A 414 8.35 -36.40 -18.61
N THR A 415 8.27 -35.94 -19.85
CA THR A 415 9.35 -35.23 -20.54
C THR A 415 8.76 -33.96 -21.13
N PRO A 416 8.73 -32.84 -20.37
CA PRO A 416 8.27 -31.56 -20.87
C PRO A 416 9.00 -31.12 -22.15
N GLU A 417 8.25 -30.74 -23.17
CA GLU A 417 8.79 -30.26 -24.43
C GLU A 417 9.26 -28.81 -24.28
N VAL A 418 10.54 -28.61 -23.99
CA VAL A 418 11.11 -27.26 -23.77
C VAL A 418 11.59 -26.58 -25.05
N VAL A 419 11.52 -27.26 -26.20
CA VAL A 419 11.81 -26.72 -27.55
C VAL A 419 10.50 -26.67 -28.31
N GLY A 420 10.21 -25.55 -28.99
CA GLY A 420 8.94 -25.31 -29.65
C GLY A 420 8.38 -23.95 -29.28
N GLN A 421 7.05 -23.87 -29.19
CA GLN A 421 6.34 -22.66 -28.83
C GLN A 421 5.06 -22.99 -28.05
N GLY A 422 4.56 -22.02 -27.28
CA GLY A 422 3.31 -22.20 -26.54
C GLY A 422 2.90 -20.93 -25.80
N ALA A 423 1.80 -21.02 -25.05
CA ALA A 423 1.31 -19.90 -24.25
C ALA A 423 2.14 -19.71 -22.97
N ILE A 424 2.13 -18.48 -22.45
CA ILE A 424 2.60 -18.19 -21.10
C ILE A 424 1.61 -17.33 -20.32
N ASP A 425 1.70 -17.43 -18.99
CA ASP A 425 1.27 -16.37 -18.08
C ASP A 425 2.53 -15.75 -17.42
N TYR A 426 2.66 -14.43 -17.44
CA TYR A 426 3.75 -13.70 -16.79
C TYR A 426 3.22 -12.82 -15.66
N TYR A 427 3.86 -12.88 -14.50
CA TYR A 427 3.53 -12.07 -13.33
C TYR A 427 4.75 -11.29 -12.83
N ALA A 428 4.56 -9.98 -12.63
CA ALA A 428 5.56 -9.06 -12.07
C ALA A 428 4.86 -7.81 -11.52
N LYS A 429 5.42 -7.19 -10.47
CA LYS A 429 4.89 -5.97 -9.81
C LYS A 429 3.37 -6.01 -9.49
N GLY A 430 2.82 -7.17 -9.12
CA GLY A 430 1.39 -7.30 -8.81
C GLY A 430 0.49 -7.32 -10.04
N GLN A 431 1.07 -7.52 -11.24
CA GLN A 431 0.37 -7.52 -12.51
C GLN A 431 0.53 -8.86 -13.23
N HIS A 432 -0.45 -9.19 -14.05
CA HIS A 432 -0.53 -10.37 -14.90
C HIS A 432 -0.58 -9.96 -16.37
N PHE A 433 0.17 -10.70 -17.18
CA PHE A 433 0.25 -10.57 -18.62
C PHE A 433 0.12 -11.95 -19.26
N ARG A 434 -0.65 -12.02 -20.33
CA ARG A 434 -0.66 -13.18 -21.23
C ARG A 434 0.38 -13.00 -22.33
N GLY A 435 0.76 -14.09 -22.95
CA GLY A 435 1.76 -14.06 -24.00
C GLY A 435 2.10 -15.44 -24.57
N THR A 436 3.23 -15.50 -25.24
CA THR A 436 3.76 -16.74 -25.82
C THR A 436 5.24 -16.92 -25.51
N TRP A 437 5.72 -18.16 -25.61
CA TRP A 437 7.14 -18.48 -25.61
C TRP A 437 7.52 -19.14 -26.92
N ARG A 438 8.79 -19.00 -27.31
CA ARG A 438 9.38 -19.70 -28.46
C ARG A 438 10.84 -20.05 -28.19
N LYS A 439 11.22 -21.26 -28.60
CA LYS A 439 12.59 -21.77 -28.58
C LYS A 439 12.83 -22.65 -29.82
N ASP A 440 13.75 -22.24 -30.69
CA ASP A 440 13.95 -22.90 -31.99
C ASP A 440 14.79 -24.20 -31.92
N SER A 441 15.68 -24.33 -30.93
CA SER A 441 16.54 -25.51 -30.75
C SER A 441 16.93 -25.70 -29.28
N PRO A 442 17.45 -26.87 -28.85
CA PRO A 442 17.92 -27.07 -27.47
C PRO A 442 18.93 -26.01 -26.99
N SER A 443 19.78 -25.52 -27.89
CA SER A 443 20.82 -24.51 -27.60
C SER A 443 20.35 -23.05 -27.74
N SER A 444 19.24 -22.83 -28.44
CA SER A 444 18.68 -21.49 -28.63
C SER A 444 18.10 -20.96 -27.31
N ARG A 445 18.19 -19.66 -27.09
CA ARG A 445 17.55 -19.01 -25.93
C ARG A 445 16.02 -19.10 -26.04
N THR A 446 15.36 -19.52 -24.96
CA THR A 446 13.89 -19.36 -24.84
C THR A 446 13.54 -17.88 -24.77
N ARG A 447 12.71 -17.42 -25.71
CA ARG A 447 12.18 -16.05 -25.74
C ARG A 447 10.73 -16.04 -25.31
N PHE A 448 10.34 -15.01 -24.58
CA PHE A 448 9.00 -14.80 -24.07
C PHE A 448 8.46 -13.52 -24.66
N TYR A 449 7.20 -13.49 -25.08
CA TYR A 449 6.58 -12.37 -25.76
C TYR A 449 5.25 -12.06 -25.10
N TYR A 450 4.89 -10.78 -25.05
CA TYR A 450 3.53 -10.35 -24.74
C TYR A 450 2.57 -10.67 -25.91
N GLU A 451 1.26 -10.50 -25.71
CA GLU A 451 0.26 -10.71 -26.75
C GLU A 451 0.45 -9.81 -28.00
N ASP A 452 1.07 -8.65 -27.84
CA ASP A 452 1.40 -7.72 -28.94
C ASP A 452 2.67 -8.11 -29.72
N GLY A 453 3.35 -9.19 -29.32
CA GLY A 453 4.58 -9.67 -29.96
C GLY A 453 5.87 -9.00 -29.47
N GLN A 454 5.82 -8.04 -28.54
CA GLN A 454 7.04 -7.48 -27.95
C GLN A 454 7.68 -8.50 -27.00
N GLU A 455 9.01 -8.67 -27.07
CA GLU A 455 9.75 -9.56 -26.17
C GLU A 455 9.65 -9.05 -24.72
N ILE A 456 9.39 -9.96 -23.78
CA ILE A 456 9.32 -9.69 -22.34
C ILE A 456 10.73 -9.55 -21.80
N GLU A 457 11.04 -8.34 -21.31
CA GLU A 457 12.20 -8.09 -20.47
C GLU A 457 11.80 -8.26 -18.99
N ARG A 458 12.55 -9.09 -18.28
CA ARG A 458 12.27 -9.40 -16.87
C ARG A 458 12.79 -8.26 -15.99
N ILE A 459 12.04 -7.90 -14.96
CA ILE A 459 12.51 -6.95 -13.95
C ILE A 459 13.67 -7.54 -13.15
N TYR A 460 14.50 -6.70 -12.54
CA TYR A 460 15.60 -7.18 -11.71
C TYR A 460 15.09 -8.08 -10.56
N GLY A 461 15.79 -9.18 -10.29
CA GLY A 461 15.52 -10.06 -9.15
C GLY A 461 15.22 -11.51 -9.55
N GLN A 462 14.95 -12.33 -8.54
CA GLN A 462 14.75 -13.77 -8.73
C GLN A 462 13.58 -14.05 -9.68
N THR A 463 13.86 -14.86 -10.71
CA THR A 463 12.88 -15.31 -11.70
C THR A 463 12.53 -16.77 -11.46
N TRP A 464 11.23 -17.08 -11.44
CA TRP A 464 10.72 -18.44 -11.44
C TRP A 464 10.06 -18.74 -12.77
N ILE A 465 10.48 -19.83 -13.42
CA ILE A 465 9.89 -20.33 -14.66
C ILE A 465 9.26 -21.68 -14.34
N GLN A 466 7.93 -21.71 -14.31
CA GLN A 466 7.09 -22.85 -14.00
C GLN A 466 6.72 -23.57 -15.29
N ILE A 467 7.38 -24.67 -15.62
CA ILE A 467 7.09 -25.47 -16.82
C ILE A 467 5.92 -26.39 -16.47
N SER A 468 4.75 -26.09 -17.06
CA SER A 468 3.49 -26.70 -16.69
C SER A 468 2.76 -27.23 -17.91
N ARG A 469 1.85 -28.19 -17.68
CA ARG A 469 0.95 -28.71 -18.72
C ARG A 469 -0.01 -27.59 -19.15
N PRO A 470 -0.43 -27.53 -20.43
CA PRO A 470 -1.48 -26.61 -20.86
C PRO A 470 -2.75 -26.89 -20.06
N LYS A 471 -3.52 -25.82 -19.80
CA LYS A 471 -4.83 -25.93 -19.12
C LYS A 471 -5.87 -26.58 -20.01
#